data_AF-A0A535FR27-F1
#
_entry.id   AF-A0A535FR27-F1
#
_cell.length_a   1.000
_cell.length_b   1.000
_cell.length_c   1.000
_cell.angle_alpha   90.00
_cell.angle_beta   90.00
_cell.angle_gamma   90.00
#
_symmetry.space_group_name_H-M   'P 1'
#
loop_
_entity.id
_entity.type
_entity.pdbx_description
1 polymer ?
#
loop_
_entity_poly.entity_id
_entity_poly.type
_entity_poly.pdbx_seq_one_letter_code
_entity_poly.pdbx_strand_id
1 'polypeptide(L)'
;MVITEESYTSVASFLDRDPLPVWKPNNETEYTFSGRRVKRGLYRASGKRYINSDVNGSLNRIRKVAPNAFGPEGVEDGKAVLAPMARPCSADSRSPAKTSKRNL
;
A
#
# COMPACT_ATOMS: atom_id res chain seq x y z
N MET A 1 16.54 1.76 -19.49
CA MET A 1 15.08 1.86 -19.27
C MET A 1 14.56 0.47 -18.98
N VAL A 2 14.01 0.20 -17.79
CA VAL A 2 13.48 -1.12 -17.42
C VAL A 2 11.97 -1.11 -17.60
N ILE A 3 11.43 -2.03 -18.41
CA ILE A 3 9.98 -2.15 -18.63
C ILE A 3 9.45 -3.14 -17.59
N THR A 4 8.65 -2.64 -16.66
CA THR A 4 7.95 -3.46 -15.66
C THR A 4 6.49 -3.07 -15.59
N GLU A 5 5.60 -4.05 -15.52
CA GLU A 5 4.17 -3.84 -15.31
C GLU A 5 3.85 -3.25 -13.92
N GLU A 6 2.98 -2.24 -13.87
CA GLU A 6 2.66 -1.50 -12.65
C GLU A 6 1.35 -1.94 -11.97
N SER A 7 0.84 -3.13 -12.31
CA SER A 7 -0.39 -3.68 -11.77
C SER A 7 -0.37 -3.73 -10.23
N TYR A 8 -1.48 -3.33 -9.63
CA TYR A 8 -1.75 -3.35 -8.17
C TYR A 8 -0.86 -2.47 -7.28
N THR A 9 0.12 -1.75 -7.85
CA THR A 9 1.06 -0.89 -7.10
C THR A 9 0.41 0.25 -6.32
N SER A 10 -0.76 0.72 -6.76
CA SER A 10 -1.53 1.79 -6.13
C SER A 10 -2.48 1.30 -5.01
N VAL A 11 -2.77 0.00 -4.97
CA VAL A 11 -3.78 -0.59 -4.07
C VAL A 11 -3.12 -1.43 -2.98
N ALA A 12 -2.11 -2.23 -3.32
CA ALA A 12 -1.37 -3.06 -2.37
C ALA A 12 -0.69 -2.22 -1.29
N SER A 13 -0.71 -2.71 -0.06
CA SER A 13 -0.06 -2.03 1.07
C SER A 13 1.41 -2.40 1.14
N PHE A 14 2.28 -1.39 0.98
CA PHE A 14 3.70 -1.58 1.18
C PHE A 14 4.02 -1.99 2.63
N LEU A 15 3.36 -1.34 3.60
CA LEU A 15 3.63 -1.52 5.03
C LEU A 15 3.19 -2.88 5.58
N ASP A 16 2.24 -3.52 4.92
CA ASP A 16 1.76 -4.86 5.28
C ASP A 16 2.45 -5.94 4.45
N ARG A 17 3.37 -5.53 3.57
CA ARG A 17 4.07 -6.40 2.61
C ARG A 17 3.11 -7.24 1.78
N ASP A 18 1.99 -6.64 1.37
CA ASP A 18 1.00 -7.31 0.51
C ASP A 18 1.67 -7.90 -0.74
N PRO A 19 1.17 -9.03 -1.26
CA PRO A 19 1.66 -9.61 -2.51
C PRO A 19 1.42 -8.65 -3.67
N LEU A 20 2.37 -8.56 -4.60
CA LEU A 20 2.26 -7.80 -5.83
C LEU A 20 2.22 -8.78 -7.01
N PRO A 21 1.04 -9.32 -7.35
CA PRO A 21 0.93 -10.29 -8.42
C PRO A 21 1.19 -9.66 -9.79
N VAL A 22 1.65 -10.51 -10.70
CA VAL A 22 1.80 -10.18 -12.12
C VAL A 22 0.45 -10.30 -12.79
N TRP A 23 0.05 -9.28 -13.56
CA TRP A 23 -1.23 -9.33 -14.25
C TRP A 23 -1.16 -10.37 -15.36
N LYS A 24 -2.13 -11.28 -15.39
CA LYS A 24 -2.28 -12.28 -16.44
C LYS A 24 -3.69 -12.15 -17.03
N PRO A 25 -3.84 -12.01 -18.36
CA PRO A 25 -5.14 -11.74 -18.99
C PRO A 25 -6.19 -12.83 -18.76
N ASN A 26 -5.77 -14.08 -18.54
CA ASN A 26 -6.67 -15.23 -18.32
C ASN A 26 -6.80 -15.60 -16.83
N ASN A 27 -6.50 -14.68 -15.92
CA ASN A 27 -6.51 -14.96 -14.50
C ASN A 27 -7.64 -14.18 -13.82
N GLU A 28 -8.70 -14.89 -13.45
CA GLU A 28 -9.87 -14.34 -12.74
C GLU A 28 -9.65 -14.26 -11.22
N THR A 29 -8.41 -14.41 -10.74
CA THR A 29 -8.12 -14.34 -9.31
C THR A 29 -8.40 -12.94 -8.77
N GLU A 30 -9.40 -12.83 -7.91
CA GLU A 30 -9.63 -11.61 -7.13
C GLU A 30 -8.56 -11.47 -6.04
N TYR A 31 -7.78 -10.39 -6.10
CA TYR A 31 -6.78 -10.06 -5.09
C TYR A 31 -7.37 -9.10 -4.06
N THR A 32 -7.39 -9.53 -2.80
CA THR A 32 -7.73 -8.67 -1.68
C THR A 32 -6.45 -8.12 -1.05
N PHE A 33 -6.37 -6.79 -0.96
CA PHE A 33 -5.25 -6.07 -0.35
C PHE A 33 -5.66 -5.57 1.03
N SER A 34 -4.69 -5.48 1.93
CA SER A 34 -4.93 -5.11 3.34
C SER A 34 -5.16 -3.60 3.51
N GLY A 35 -4.61 -2.80 2.60
CA GLY A 35 -4.74 -1.35 2.62
C GLY A 35 -5.64 -0.79 1.52
N ARG A 36 -5.94 0.51 1.65
CA ARG A 36 -6.78 1.25 0.69
C ARG A 36 -6.39 2.71 0.62
N ARG A 37 -6.50 3.30 -0.56
CA ARG A 37 -6.41 4.75 -0.73
C ARG A 37 -7.67 5.42 -0.18
N VAL A 38 -7.50 6.43 0.67
CA VAL A 38 -8.62 7.17 1.29
C VAL A 38 -8.91 8.43 0.49
N LYS A 39 -7.86 9.19 0.16
CA LYS A 39 -7.93 10.42 -0.66
C LYS A 39 -6.60 10.64 -1.37
N ARG A 40 -6.51 11.67 -2.23
CA ARG A 40 -5.22 12.06 -2.84
C ARG A 40 -4.19 12.37 -1.75
N GLY A 41 -2.99 11.82 -1.90
CA GLY A 41 -1.90 11.97 -0.91
C GLY A 41 -2.09 11.19 0.40
N LEU A 42 -3.16 10.39 0.57
CA LEU A 42 -3.38 9.63 1.80
C LEU A 42 -3.81 8.18 1.52
N TYR A 43 -2.94 7.26 1.94
CA TYR A 43 -3.16 5.82 1.90
C TYR A 43 -3.25 5.27 3.33
N ARG A 44 -4.14 4.30 3.52
CA ARG A 44 -4.37 3.64 4.81
C ARG A 44 -3.99 2.17 4.70
N ALA A 45 -2.93 1.80 5.42
CA ALA A 45 -2.48 0.43 5.61
C ALA A 45 -3.27 -0.26 6.73
N SER A 46 -3.02 -1.55 6.94
CA SER A 46 -3.57 -2.29 8.07
C SER A 46 -3.10 -1.69 9.41
N GLY A 47 -3.86 -1.96 10.47
CA GLY A 47 -3.55 -1.44 11.81
C GLY A 47 -3.77 0.07 11.96
N LYS A 48 -4.63 0.69 11.13
CA LYS A 48 -4.92 2.14 11.16
C LYS A 48 -3.68 3.02 10.96
N ARG A 49 -2.70 2.53 10.20
CA ARG A 49 -1.49 3.26 9.82
C ARG A 49 -1.73 4.04 8.53
N TYR A 50 -1.21 5.26 8.47
CA TYR A 50 -1.37 6.13 7.31
C TYR A 50 -0.02 6.53 6.73
N ILE A 51 0.08 6.48 5.40
CA ILE A 51 1.24 6.93 4.63
C ILE A 51 0.77 7.76 3.42
N ASN A 52 1.69 8.50 2.81
CA ASN A 52 1.39 9.16 1.55
C ASN A 52 1.13 8.09 0.46
N SER A 53 0.08 8.29 -0.33
CA SER A 53 -0.26 7.40 -1.46
C SER A 53 0.84 7.34 -2.51
N ASP A 54 1.54 8.44 -2.77
CA ASP A 54 2.61 8.48 -3.77
C ASP A 54 3.82 7.69 -3.28
N VAL A 55 4.14 7.83 -1.99
CA VAL A 55 5.16 7.02 -1.31
C VAL A 55 4.81 5.53 -1.37
N ASN A 56 3.55 5.14 -1.11
CA ASN A 56 3.12 3.75 -1.23
C ASN A 56 3.38 3.21 -2.66
N GLY A 57 2.98 3.98 -3.67
CA GLY A 57 3.19 3.62 -5.07
C GLY A 57 4.67 3.48 -5.44
N SER A 58 5.51 4.46 -5.06
CA SER A 58 6.95 4.43 -5.31
C SER A 58 7.61 3.21 -4.67
N LEU A 59 7.27 2.90 -3.41
CA LEU A 59 7.85 1.77 -2.69
C LEU A 59 7.41 0.42 -3.28
N ASN A 60 6.15 0.29 -3.70
CA ASN A 60 5.67 -0.91 -4.40
C ASN A 60 6.33 -1.08 -5.77
N ARG A 61 6.63 0.01 -6.49
CA ARG A 61 7.41 -0.05 -7.73
C ARG A 61 8.82 -0.55 -7.48
N ILE A 62 9.48 -0.05 -6.43
CA ILE A 62 10.81 -0.53 -6.03
C ILE A 62 10.75 -2.03 -5.72
N ARG A 63 9.74 -2.51 -4.98
CA ARG A 63 9.55 -3.95 -4.71
C ARG A 63 9.39 -4.79 -5.97
N LYS A 64 8.79 -4.26 -7.04
CA LYS A 64 8.67 -4.97 -8.31
C LYS A 64 9.99 -5.05 -9.09
N VAL A 65 10.75 -3.97 -9.11
CA VAL A 65 12.05 -3.94 -9.84
C VAL A 65 13.14 -4.66 -9.05
N ALA A 66 13.10 -4.56 -7.73
CA ALA A 66 14.09 -5.10 -6.81
C ALA A 66 13.37 -5.74 -5.59
N PRO A 67 13.00 -7.03 -5.69
CA PRO A 67 12.28 -7.72 -4.61
C PRO A 67 13.07 -7.80 -3.30
N ASN A 68 14.41 -7.78 -3.40
CA ASN A 68 15.32 -7.86 -2.25
C ASN A 68 15.70 -6.48 -1.68
N ALA A 69 15.19 -5.38 -2.24
CA ALA A 69 15.58 -4.01 -1.83
C ALA A 69 15.32 -3.70 -0.35
N PHE A 70 14.36 -4.40 0.28
CA PHE A 70 13.99 -4.22 1.69
C PHE A 70 14.20 -5.51 2.51
N GLY A 71 15.06 -6.41 2.02
CA GLY A 71 15.44 -7.64 2.71
C GLY A 71 16.38 -7.41 3.90
N PRO A 72 16.60 -8.42 4.76
CA PRO A 72 17.50 -8.32 5.92
C PRO A 72 18.96 -8.06 5.53
N GLU A 73 19.38 -8.54 4.36
CA GLU A 73 20.74 -8.36 3.82
C GLU A 73 20.97 -6.95 3.24
N GLY A 74 19.91 -6.14 3.13
CA GLY A 74 19.97 -4.82 2.52
C GLY A 74 20.37 -4.84 1.04
N VAL A 75 20.55 -3.65 0.48
CA VAL A 75 21.38 -3.45 -0.72
C VAL A 75 22.77 -3.11 -0.20
N GLU A 76 23.84 -3.61 -0.81
CA GLU A 76 25.22 -3.54 -0.27
C GLU A 76 25.68 -2.10 0.10
N ASP A 77 25.02 -1.06 -0.45
CA ASP A 77 25.30 0.35 -0.15
C ASP A 77 24.17 1.09 0.62
N GLY A 78 23.07 0.42 0.94
CA GLY A 78 21.84 1.04 1.44
C GLY A 78 21.42 0.52 2.80
N LYS A 79 21.89 1.16 3.89
CA LYS A 79 21.26 1.06 5.22
C LYS A 79 19.84 1.62 5.15
N ALA A 80 18.88 0.84 4.64
CA ALA A 80 17.48 1.22 4.54
C ALA A 80 16.81 1.06 5.91
N VAL A 81 17.10 1.96 6.84
CA VAL A 81 16.27 2.12 8.04
C VAL A 81 14.98 2.78 7.57
N LEU A 82 13.90 2.00 7.46
CA LEU A 82 12.56 2.54 7.31
C LEU A 82 12.24 3.27 8.63
N ALA A 83 12.61 4.54 8.74
CA ALA A 83 12.06 5.43 9.76
C ALA A 83 10.52 5.30 9.71
N PRO A 84 9.79 5.49 10.83
CA PRO A 84 8.35 5.31 10.84
C PRO A 84 7.68 6.35 9.93
N MET A 85 7.55 6.02 8.65
CA MET A 85 6.82 6.76 7.62
C MET A 85 5.30 6.71 7.91
N ALA A 86 4.90 5.70 8.68
CA ALA A 86 3.56 5.53 9.19
C ALA A 86 3.37 6.40 10.43
N ARG A 87 2.45 7.37 10.35
CA ARG A 87 1.99 8.04 11.56
C ARG A 87 0.96 7.12 12.25
N PRO A 88 1.14 6.77 13.53
CA PRO A 88 0.07 6.12 14.28
C PRO A 88 -1.11 7.08 14.35
N CYS A 89 -2.28 6.60 13.95
CA CYS A 89 -3.51 7.37 14.10
C CYS A 89 -3.88 7.35 15.59
N SER A 90 -3.64 8.47 16.30
CA SER A 90 -4.40 8.76 17.52
C SER A 90 -5.88 8.75 17.13
N ALA A 91 -6.66 7.87 17.73
CA ALA A 91 -8.07 7.64 17.39
C ALA A 91 -8.83 8.94 17.13
N ASP A 92 -9.13 9.24 15.87
CA ASP A 92 -9.99 10.37 15.52
C ASP A 92 -11.43 9.83 15.43
N SER A 93 -12.24 10.28 16.37
CA SER A 93 -13.61 9.87 16.69
C SER A 93 -14.63 10.35 15.66
N ARG A 94 -14.40 10.11 14.36
CA ARG A 94 -15.38 10.39 13.31
C ARG A 94 -15.53 9.21 12.35
N SER A 95 -16.31 8.23 12.81
CA SER A 95 -17.03 7.32 11.91
C SER A 95 -17.95 8.17 11.00
N PRO A 96 -18.01 7.93 9.68
CA PRO A 96 -19.04 8.57 8.86
C PRO A 96 -20.41 8.10 9.37
N ALA A 97 -21.27 9.05 9.70
CA ALA A 97 -22.64 8.78 10.13
C ALA A 97 -23.32 7.88 9.09
N LYS A 98 -23.80 6.71 9.52
CA LYS A 98 -24.75 5.92 8.74
C LYS A 98 -26.04 6.73 8.68
N THR A 99 -26.31 7.42 7.57
CA THR A 99 -27.63 8.02 7.33
C THR A 99 -28.63 6.88 7.16
N SER A 100 -29.34 6.56 8.24
CA SER A 100 -30.52 5.70 8.22
C SER A 100 -31.54 6.31 7.27
N LYS A 101 -31.80 5.64 6.14
CA LYS A 101 -32.94 5.98 5.28
C LYS A 101 -34.20 5.82 6.13
N ARG A 102 -34.89 6.93 6.37
CA ARG A 102 -36.25 6.94 6.94
C ARG A 102 -37.17 6.32 5.90
N ASN A 103 -37.95 5.33 6.32
CA ASN A 103 -39.07 4.80 5.57
C ASN A 103 -40.13 5.92 5.41
N LEU A 104 -40.62 6.08 4.19
CA LEU A 104 -41.91 6.66 3.84
C LEU A 104 -42.53 5.72 2.81
#